data_AF-A0A951QRB8-F1
#
_entry.id   AF-A0A951QRB8-F1
#
_cell.length_a   1.000
_cell.length_b   1.000
_cell.length_c   1.000
_cell.angle_alpha   90.00
_cell.angle_beta   90.00
_cell.angle_gamma   90.00
#
_symmetry.space_group_name_H-M   'P 1'
#
loop_
_entity.id
_entity.type
_entity.pdbx_description
1 polymer ?
#
loop_
_entity_poly.entity_id
_entity_poly.type
_entity_poly.pdbx_seq_one_letter_code
_entity_poly.pdbx_strand_id
1 'polypeptide(L)'
;MKIFENLTRRTQLGGLIFAASLIVVLAIGCLPTPSQPSTRDKYLWPFASTSPWNMPIGSNAKYVPANIGKAHYAGADPEYFFKLKEGDPLRPIYAPGAWGEGRCTGTQAVGISLPIPDDLIVPDATKVPFSTPNNASAFLMPDGKTLVQLGPLARCQPGGSIYGWHFYRDENIYGQGLGGSHFGSGLSAIGGSIRKGELTSKQPIRHALKVVIWGEKYLYYSKDIPGRRWPAELADGNAANQYHGKNPALVQGSLLAIPPKITESSLNLQTSSGKKLFHALQDYGAYVADDAGWDGHHIAIEKGVLEEFRAANGYDFEGTNGQFYNDYMQLFQVLEIVDNNGPDSIGGGGTPRAALAPPIGN
;
A
#
# COMPACT_ATOMS: atom_id res chain seq x y z
N MET A 1 0.63 -3.18 -92.54
CA MET A 1 -0.28 -2.19 -91.91
C MET A 1 0.48 -1.55 -90.74
N LYS A 2 0.57 -0.20 -90.69
CA LYS A 2 1.02 0.71 -89.59
C LYS A 2 2.12 0.21 -88.59
N ILE A 3 3.32 0.82 -88.56
CA ILE A 3 3.75 1.96 -87.67
C ILE A 3 3.88 1.49 -86.20
N PHE A 4 5.01 1.59 -85.46
CA PHE A 4 6.29 2.36 -85.49
C PHE A 4 7.42 1.52 -84.79
N GLU A 5 8.74 1.80 -84.75
CA GLU A 5 9.70 2.66 -85.49
C GLU A 5 11.14 2.08 -85.30
N ASN A 6 12.15 2.84 -84.81
CA ASN A 6 13.56 2.43 -84.60
C ASN A 6 14.30 3.28 -83.52
N LEU A 7 15.58 2.97 -83.27
CA LEU A 7 16.61 3.68 -82.46
C LEU A 7 16.49 3.54 -80.91
N THR A 8 17.57 3.45 -80.09
CA THR A 8 19.03 3.45 -80.38
C THR A 8 19.87 2.55 -79.43
N ARG A 9 21.14 2.34 -79.81
CA ARG A 9 22.23 1.52 -79.23
C ARG A 9 22.83 1.95 -77.86
N ARG A 10 23.54 0.97 -77.24
CA ARG A 10 24.73 1.06 -76.32
C ARG A 10 24.46 1.57 -74.89
N THR A 11 25.18 1.16 -73.84
CA THR A 11 26.33 0.21 -73.61
C THR A 11 26.11 -0.45 -72.21
N GLN A 12 26.19 -1.76 -72.01
CA GLN A 12 27.38 -2.65 -71.88
C GLN A 12 28.13 -2.55 -70.52
N LEU A 13 28.27 -3.70 -69.81
CA LEU A 13 28.84 -3.94 -68.46
C LEU A 13 28.08 -3.26 -67.28
N GLY A 14 27.95 -3.87 -66.09
CA GLY A 14 28.24 -5.25 -65.68
C GLY A 14 28.41 -5.41 -64.15
N GLY A 15 28.07 -6.57 -63.57
CA GLY A 15 28.54 -6.97 -62.23
C GLY A 15 27.53 -6.95 -61.05
N LEU A 16 27.02 -8.13 -60.71
CA LEU A 16 27.04 -8.75 -59.37
C LEU A 16 26.43 -8.06 -58.12
N ILE A 17 25.43 -8.75 -57.54
CA ILE A 17 25.18 -8.98 -56.10
C ILE A 17 24.87 -7.76 -55.21
N PHE A 18 23.61 -7.65 -54.73
CA PHE A 18 23.27 -8.03 -53.34
C PHE A 18 21.75 -8.19 -53.14
N ALA A 19 21.35 -9.22 -52.40
CA ALA A 19 19.97 -9.38 -51.93
C ALA A 19 19.79 -8.64 -50.59
N ALA A 20 19.10 -7.49 -50.62
CA ALA A 20 18.81 -6.71 -49.43
C ALA A 20 17.66 -7.36 -48.62
N SER A 21 18.02 -8.16 -47.62
CA SER A 21 17.04 -8.73 -46.67
C SER A 21 16.44 -7.61 -45.81
N LEU A 22 15.12 -7.42 -45.88
CA LEU A 22 14.43 -6.34 -45.17
C LEU A 22 14.24 -6.66 -43.68
N ILE A 23 15.32 -6.58 -42.90
CA ILE A 23 15.27 -6.75 -41.43
C ILE A 23 14.66 -5.48 -40.82
N VAL A 24 13.33 -5.46 -40.71
CA VAL A 24 12.62 -4.49 -39.85
C VAL A 24 12.87 -4.91 -38.41
N VAL A 25 13.93 -4.37 -37.80
CA VAL A 25 14.14 -4.50 -36.35
C VAL A 25 13.03 -3.71 -35.67
N LEU A 26 12.06 -4.43 -35.11
CA LEU A 26 11.03 -3.90 -34.22
C LEU A 26 11.70 -3.51 -32.89
N ALA A 27 12.40 -2.38 -32.92
CA ALA A 27 12.89 -1.68 -31.74
C ALA A 27 11.70 -1.05 -31.00
N ILE A 28 10.85 -1.91 -30.44
CA ILE A 28 9.90 -1.52 -29.39
C ILE A 28 10.76 -0.96 -28.27
N GLY A 29 10.74 0.36 -28.12
CA GLY A 29 11.61 1.05 -27.19
C GLY A 29 11.39 0.54 -25.78
N CYS A 30 12.35 -0.21 -25.26
CA CYS A 30 12.38 -0.57 -23.85
C CYS A 30 12.58 0.73 -23.07
N LEU A 31 11.46 1.36 -22.67
CA LEU A 31 11.48 2.55 -21.82
C LEU A 31 12.33 2.22 -20.60
N PRO A 32 13.36 3.03 -20.27
CA PRO A 32 14.26 2.70 -19.19
C PRO A 32 13.47 2.63 -17.88
N THR A 33 13.29 1.41 -17.37
CA THR A 33 12.66 1.16 -16.07
C THR A 33 13.40 2.02 -15.04
N PRO A 34 12.71 2.87 -14.26
CA PRO A 34 13.37 3.80 -13.36
C PRO A 34 14.34 3.06 -12.44
N SER A 35 15.64 3.35 -12.61
CA SER A 35 16.71 2.62 -11.94
C SER A 35 16.52 2.72 -10.44
N GLN A 36 16.56 1.56 -9.77
CA GLN A 36 16.45 1.52 -8.32
C GLN A 36 17.64 2.26 -7.71
N PRO A 37 17.43 3.16 -6.73
CA PRO A 37 18.54 3.85 -6.08
C PRO A 37 19.40 2.85 -5.31
N SER A 38 20.70 3.13 -5.20
CA SER A 38 21.66 2.28 -4.48
C SER A 38 21.37 2.18 -2.98
N THR A 39 20.67 3.16 -2.41
CA THR A 39 20.21 3.22 -1.02
C THR A 39 18.83 3.88 -0.91
N ARG A 40 18.18 3.78 0.25
CA ARG A 40 16.90 4.47 0.56
C ARG A 40 16.91 5.21 1.90
N ASP A 41 16.03 6.21 2.06
CA ASP A 41 15.71 6.82 3.36
C ASP A 41 14.79 5.88 4.15
N LYS A 42 15.18 5.59 5.40
CA LYS A 42 14.49 4.61 6.27
C LYS A 42 13.09 5.00 6.74
N TYR A 43 12.65 6.22 6.53
CA TYR A 43 11.35 6.70 7.00
C TYR A 43 10.34 6.88 5.86
N LEU A 44 10.83 7.22 4.66
CA LEU A 44 10.05 7.14 3.44
C LEU A 44 9.86 5.68 3.01
N TRP A 45 10.87 4.82 3.20
CA TRP A 45 10.82 3.39 2.88
C TRP A 45 11.45 2.58 4.02
N PRO A 46 10.67 2.20 5.06
CA PRO A 46 11.17 1.58 6.29
C PRO A 46 11.48 0.10 6.19
N PHE A 47 12.04 -0.46 7.27
CA PHE A 47 12.26 -1.88 7.55
C PHE A 47 13.30 -2.58 6.66
N ALA A 48 13.77 -3.75 7.10
CA ALA A 48 14.72 -4.60 6.39
C ALA A 48 14.21 -4.94 4.97
N SER A 49 15.11 -5.19 4.03
CA SER A 49 14.74 -5.60 2.65
C SER A 49 14.04 -6.97 2.59
N THR A 50 14.11 -7.76 3.67
CA THR A 50 13.38 -9.03 3.85
C THR A 50 12.03 -8.88 4.55
N SER A 51 11.65 -7.67 4.99
CA SER A 51 10.36 -7.40 5.65
C SER A 51 9.18 -7.81 4.76
N PRO A 52 8.04 -8.26 5.30
CA PRO A 52 6.82 -8.45 4.52
C PRO A 52 6.41 -7.21 3.71
N TRP A 53 6.75 -6.01 4.18
CA TRP A 53 6.50 -4.76 3.45
C TRP A 53 7.41 -4.60 2.22
N ASN A 54 8.60 -5.19 2.22
CA ASN A 54 9.64 -4.95 1.21
C ASN A 54 9.94 -6.17 0.32
N MET A 55 9.35 -7.32 0.63
CA MET A 55 9.50 -8.54 -0.14
C MET A 55 8.54 -8.53 -1.35
N PRO A 56 9.04 -8.63 -2.60
CA PRO A 56 8.20 -8.83 -3.77
C PRO A 56 7.54 -10.21 -3.75
N ILE A 57 6.41 -10.35 -4.47
CA ILE A 57 5.78 -11.65 -4.71
C ILE A 57 6.76 -12.58 -5.43
N GLY A 58 6.88 -13.82 -4.95
CA GLY A 58 7.84 -14.80 -5.45
C GLY A 58 7.26 -15.75 -6.50
N SER A 59 8.14 -16.37 -7.29
CA SER A 59 7.78 -17.31 -8.37
C SER A 59 6.98 -18.52 -7.90
N ASN A 60 7.03 -18.86 -6.61
CA ASN A 60 6.38 -20.03 -6.03
C ASN A 60 5.08 -19.67 -5.29
N ALA A 61 4.57 -18.45 -5.46
CA ALA A 61 3.29 -17.99 -4.91
C ALA A 61 2.12 -18.87 -5.36
N LYS A 62 1.41 -19.44 -4.38
CA LYS A 62 0.20 -20.24 -4.56
C LYS A 62 -1.01 -19.35 -4.34
N TYR A 63 -1.66 -18.98 -5.43
CA TYR A 63 -2.84 -18.14 -5.41
C TYR A 63 -4.11 -18.96 -5.19
N VAL A 64 -5.00 -18.50 -4.30
CA VAL A 64 -6.37 -19.01 -4.14
C VAL A 64 -7.37 -17.86 -4.23
N PRO A 65 -8.62 -18.06 -4.71
CA PRO A 65 -9.55 -16.95 -4.94
C PRO A 65 -9.88 -16.19 -3.64
N ALA A 66 -9.71 -14.87 -3.65
CA ALA A 66 -10.21 -14.02 -2.55
C ALA A 66 -11.73 -13.83 -2.63
N ASN A 67 -12.28 -13.84 -3.85
CA ASN A 67 -13.69 -13.57 -4.17
C ASN A 67 -14.19 -12.20 -3.67
N ILE A 68 -13.28 -11.22 -3.60
CA ILE A 68 -13.61 -9.83 -3.24
C ILE A 68 -14.45 -9.24 -4.37
N GLY A 69 -15.65 -8.75 -4.03
CA GLY A 69 -16.55 -8.12 -4.97
C GLY A 69 -16.25 -6.64 -5.16
N LYS A 70 -16.97 -5.98 -6.07
CA LYS A 70 -17.08 -4.53 -6.08
C LYS A 70 -17.72 -4.04 -4.76
N ALA A 71 -17.19 -2.94 -4.23
CA ALA A 71 -17.74 -2.21 -3.09
C ALA A 71 -18.46 -0.93 -3.55
N HIS A 72 -19.35 -0.38 -2.71
CA HIS A 72 -20.00 0.89 -2.97
C HIS A 72 -18.99 2.05 -3.05
N TYR A 73 -17.98 2.06 -2.19
CA TYR A 73 -17.01 3.15 -2.05
C TYR A 73 -15.56 2.69 -2.29
N ALA A 74 -14.78 3.52 -2.97
CA ALA A 74 -13.32 3.50 -2.90
C ALA A 74 -12.91 4.60 -1.91
N GLY A 75 -12.08 4.25 -0.92
CA GLY A 75 -11.64 5.18 0.12
C GLY A 75 -10.15 5.03 0.44
N ALA A 76 -9.70 5.82 1.41
CA ALA A 76 -8.39 5.68 2.04
C ALA A 76 -8.54 5.41 3.55
N ASP A 77 -7.47 4.91 4.18
CA ASP A 77 -7.28 5.03 5.63
C ASP A 77 -6.09 5.97 5.90
N PRO A 78 -6.32 7.22 6.34
CA PRO A 78 -5.26 8.20 6.56
C PRO A 78 -4.43 7.94 7.82
N GLU A 79 -3.12 7.81 7.65
CA GLU A 79 -2.15 7.50 8.70
C GLU A 79 -1.17 8.65 8.95
N TYR A 80 -0.67 8.73 10.19
CA TYR A 80 0.06 9.88 10.70
C TYR A 80 1.49 9.52 11.08
N PHE A 81 2.47 10.06 10.34
CA PHE A 81 3.89 9.77 10.54
C PHE A 81 4.68 11.02 10.90
N PHE A 82 5.51 10.93 11.94
CA PHE A 82 6.34 12.04 12.40
C PHE A 82 7.79 11.61 12.66
N LYS A 83 8.76 12.43 12.24
CA LYS A 83 10.15 12.41 12.75
C LYS A 83 10.21 13.39 13.93
N LEU A 84 10.37 12.89 15.15
CA LEU A 84 10.46 13.71 16.35
C LEU A 84 11.89 14.22 16.58
N LYS A 85 12.04 15.35 17.25
CA LYS A 85 13.35 15.98 17.50
C LYS A 85 13.70 15.94 18.97
N GLU A 86 14.99 15.95 19.25
CA GLU A 86 15.49 16.31 20.57
C GLU A 86 15.20 17.79 20.83
N GLY A 87 14.69 18.12 22.03
CA GLY A 87 14.29 19.47 22.41
C GLY A 87 12.81 19.83 22.19
N ASP A 88 12.04 19.05 21.42
CA ASP A 88 10.58 19.18 21.42
C ASP A 88 10.02 18.77 22.81
N PRO A 89 8.99 19.47 23.34
CA PRO A 89 8.56 19.26 24.72
C PRO A 89 7.94 17.87 24.93
N LEU A 90 8.25 17.23 26.06
CA LEU A 90 7.68 15.92 26.42
C LEU A 90 6.18 16.06 26.74
N ARG A 91 5.33 15.52 25.87
CA ARG A 91 3.88 15.47 26.03
C ARG A 91 3.45 14.06 26.45
N PRO A 92 2.70 13.90 27.57
CA PRO A 92 2.24 12.60 28.05
C PRO A 92 1.17 12.01 27.13
N ILE A 93 1.19 10.69 26.97
CA ILE A 93 0.18 9.95 26.21
C ILE A 93 -0.95 9.48 27.13
N TYR A 94 -2.19 9.69 26.70
CA TYR A 94 -3.39 9.11 27.31
C TYR A 94 -4.08 8.15 26.34
N ALA A 95 -4.72 7.11 26.87
CA ALA A 95 -5.68 6.34 26.10
C ALA A 95 -6.82 7.27 25.62
N PRO A 96 -7.39 7.05 24.43
CA PRO A 96 -8.47 7.88 23.91
C PRO A 96 -9.73 7.75 24.78
N GLY A 97 -10.54 8.82 24.86
CA GLY A 97 -11.82 8.79 25.58
C GLY A 97 -12.91 7.96 24.87
N ALA A 98 -12.80 7.80 23.55
CA ALA A 98 -13.65 6.96 22.71
C ALA A 98 -12.88 6.51 21.45
N TRP A 99 -13.34 5.45 20.78
CA TRP A 99 -12.82 5.09 19.44
C TRP A 99 -13.24 6.10 18.36
N GLY A 100 -14.52 6.51 18.40
CA GLY A 100 -15.04 7.62 17.59
C GLY A 100 -14.85 8.98 18.27
N GLU A 101 -15.68 9.95 17.90
CA GLU A 101 -15.68 11.32 18.42
C GLU A 101 -15.58 11.39 19.97
N GLY A 102 -14.56 12.09 20.46
CA GLY A 102 -14.22 12.21 21.88
C GLY A 102 -12.86 11.59 22.26
N ARG A 103 -12.00 11.25 21.28
CA ARG A 103 -10.64 10.71 21.48
C ARG A 103 -9.86 11.58 22.47
N CYS A 104 -9.96 12.91 22.35
CA CYS A 104 -9.25 13.88 23.19
C CYS A 104 -9.82 14.09 24.61
N THR A 105 -10.76 13.25 25.07
CA THR A 105 -11.35 13.34 26.44
C THR A 105 -10.81 12.30 27.43
N GLY A 106 -9.92 11.41 26.99
CA GLY A 106 -9.42 10.30 27.81
C GLY A 106 -8.48 10.74 28.95
N THR A 107 -8.63 10.10 30.11
CA THR A 107 -7.91 10.46 31.35
C THR A 107 -6.97 9.37 31.87
N GLN A 108 -7.00 8.17 31.28
CA GLN A 108 -6.09 7.07 31.62
C GLN A 108 -4.73 7.29 30.93
N ALA A 109 -3.70 7.60 31.72
CA ALA A 109 -2.33 7.72 31.19
C ALA A 109 -1.81 6.35 30.69
N VAL A 110 -1.08 6.36 29.58
CA VAL A 110 -0.43 5.16 29.01
C VAL A 110 0.88 4.82 29.76
N GLY A 111 1.48 5.80 30.43
CA GLY A 111 2.73 5.63 31.20
C GLY A 111 4.00 6.07 30.47
N ILE A 112 3.88 6.57 29.23
CA ILE A 112 4.98 7.13 28.44
C ILE A 112 4.66 8.57 27.97
N SER A 113 5.70 9.28 27.53
CA SER A 113 5.65 10.63 26.98
C SER A 113 6.53 10.73 25.73
N LEU A 114 6.15 11.55 24.76
CA LEU A 114 6.89 11.76 23.52
C LEU A 114 7.32 13.23 23.35
N PRO A 115 8.49 13.52 22.76
CA PRO A 115 8.89 14.89 22.43
C PRO A 115 8.08 15.37 21.21
N ILE A 116 6.96 16.07 21.46
CA ILE A 116 5.98 16.48 20.45
C ILE A 116 5.95 18.02 20.35
N PRO A 117 6.22 18.62 19.18
CA PRO A 117 6.17 20.07 19.01
C PRO A 117 4.75 20.62 19.22
N ASP A 118 4.64 21.84 19.75
CA ASP A 118 3.37 22.33 20.29
C ASP A 118 2.32 22.75 19.26
N ASP A 119 2.72 22.93 18.00
CA ASP A 119 1.87 23.19 16.84
C ASP A 119 1.28 21.92 16.20
N LEU A 120 1.76 20.73 16.57
CA LEU A 120 1.26 19.46 16.04
C LEU A 120 -0.17 19.18 16.52
N ILE A 121 -1.14 19.39 15.63
CA ILE A 121 -2.56 19.09 15.82
C ILE A 121 -2.95 17.87 15.00
N VAL A 122 -3.70 16.96 15.62
CA VAL A 122 -4.42 15.88 14.93
C VAL A 122 -5.88 15.98 15.38
N PRO A 123 -6.84 16.29 14.48
CA PRO A 123 -8.25 16.41 14.85
C PRO A 123 -8.80 15.18 15.57
N ASP A 124 -9.82 15.39 16.40
CA ASP A 124 -10.65 14.29 16.89
C ASP A 124 -11.41 13.64 15.73
N ALA A 125 -11.94 12.44 15.95
CA ALA A 125 -12.99 11.91 15.09
C ALA A 125 -14.27 12.75 15.25
N THR A 126 -15.15 12.72 14.25
CA THR A 126 -16.39 13.52 14.21
C THR A 126 -17.57 12.68 13.79
N LYS A 127 -18.75 12.94 14.36
CA LYS A 127 -20.02 12.33 13.93
C LYS A 127 -20.64 13.08 12.76
N VAL A 128 -20.45 14.41 12.68
CA VAL A 128 -20.97 15.27 11.61
C VAL A 128 -19.90 16.30 11.20
N PRO A 129 -19.34 16.25 9.97
CA PRO A 129 -19.42 15.12 9.04
C PRO A 129 -18.87 13.84 9.67
N PHE A 130 -19.32 12.66 9.20
CA PHE A 130 -18.83 11.40 9.75
C PHE A 130 -17.38 11.16 9.34
N SER A 131 -16.49 11.07 10.33
CA SER A 131 -15.08 10.77 10.16
C SER A 131 -14.58 10.03 11.39
N THR A 132 -14.41 8.71 11.29
CA THR A 132 -13.84 7.86 12.36
C THR A 132 -12.65 7.02 11.88
N PRO A 133 -11.71 7.57 11.07
CA PRO A 133 -10.57 6.82 10.54
C PRO A 133 -9.73 6.19 11.65
N ASN A 134 -9.05 5.09 11.33
CA ASN A 134 -8.29 4.30 12.29
C ASN A 134 -7.13 5.11 12.88
N ASN A 135 -6.64 6.14 12.16
CA ASN A 135 -5.59 7.07 12.60
C ASN A 135 -4.38 6.33 13.19
N ALA A 136 -4.00 5.20 12.58
CA ALA A 136 -2.76 4.52 12.93
C ALA A 136 -1.58 5.47 12.68
N SER A 137 -0.60 5.44 13.57
CA SER A 137 0.47 6.43 13.56
C SER A 137 1.81 5.87 14.03
N ALA A 138 2.89 6.47 13.54
CA ALA A 138 4.25 6.11 13.91
C ALA A 138 5.12 7.34 14.14
N PHE A 139 5.82 7.32 15.27
CA PHE A 139 6.72 8.36 15.73
C PHE A 139 8.14 7.81 15.70
N LEU A 140 8.94 8.25 14.72
CA LEU A 140 10.37 7.98 14.72
C LEU A 140 11.03 8.88 15.79
N MET A 141 11.58 8.24 16.81
CA MET A 141 12.19 8.92 17.95
C MET A 141 13.51 9.60 17.57
N PRO A 142 14.01 10.55 18.40
CA PRO A 142 15.25 11.27 18.12
C PRO A 142 16.51 10.39 18.02
N ASP A 143 16.46 9.15 18.50
CA ASP A 143 17.51 8.14 18.33
C ASP A 143 17.68 7.64 16.87
N GLY A 144 16.75 8.01 15.99
CA GLY A 144 16.70 7.62 14.58
C GLY A 144 16.42 6.15 14.35
N LYS A 145 15.97 5.39 15.37
CA LYS A 145 15.82 3.93 15.32
C LYS A 145 14.47 3.43 15.83
N THR A 146 13.97 4.01 16.92
CA THR A 146 12.79 3.52 17.62
C THR A 146 11.52 4.11 17.02
N LEU A 147 10.55 3.26 16.72
CA LEU A 147 9.20 3.61 16.25
C LEU A 147 8.18 3.34 17.35
N VAL A 148 7.76 4.40 18.04
CA VAL A 148 6.58 4.35 18.91
C VAL A 148 5.34 4.43 18.02
N GLN A 149 4.37 3.53 18.21
CA GLN A 149 3.17 3.44 17.36
C GLN A 149 1.89 3.60 18.19
N LEU A 150 1.00 4.53 17.78
CA LEU A 150 -0.23 4.87 18.50
C LEU A 150 -1.47 4.77 17.59
N GLY A 151 -2.60 4.33 18.15
CA GLY A 151 -3.89 4.30 17.46
C GLY A 151 -5.07 4.27 18.42
N PRO A 152 -6.20 4.92 18.11
CA PRO A 152 -6.35 5.94 17.08
C PRO A 152 -5.72 7.25 17.56
N LEU A 153 -4.88 7.88 16.73
CA LEU A 153 -4.23 9.13 17.11
C LEU A 153 -5.21 10.32 17.14
N ALA A 154 -5.14 11.13 18.19
CA ALA A 154 -5.68 12.50 18.23
C ALA A 154 -4.81 13.44 19.11
N ARG A 155 -4.85 14.74 18.82
CA ARG A 155 -4.26 15.83 19.61
C ARG A 155 -4.96 17.15 19.27
N CYS A 156 -5.98 17.49 20.06
CA CYS A 156 -6.94 18.53 19.71
C CYS A 156 -6.58 19.96 20.16
N GLN A 157 -5.46 20.16 20.87
CA GLN A 157 -5.09 21.47 21.45
C GLN A 157 -3.57 21.71 21.34
N PRO A 158 -3.13 22.94 20.98
CA PRO A 158 -1.71 23.29 20.95
C PRO A 158 -1.08 23.14 22.34
N GLY A 159 0.12 22.57 22.41
CA GLY A 159 0.78 22.25 23.69
C GLY A 159 0.08 21.19 24.55
N GLY A 160 -1.06 20.64 24.12
CA GLY A 160 -1.81 19.64 24.85
C GLY A 160 -1.17 18.26 24.86
N SER A 161 -1.77 17.36 25.65
CA SER A 161 -1.49 15.92 25.63
C SER A 161 -1.76 15.29 24.26
N ILE A 162 -1.22 14.09 24.05
CA ILE A 162 -1.45 13.25 22.87
C ILE A 162 -2.32 12.04 23.27
N TYR A 163 -3.22 11.62 22.39
CA TYR A 163 -4.22 10.58 22.67
C TYR A 163 -4.10 9.42 21.69
N GLY A 164 -4.16 8.20 22.19
CA GLY A 164 -4.08 6.95 21.43
C GLY A 164 -3.58 5.81 22.31
N TRP A 165 -4.02 4.57 22.04
CA TRP A 165 -3.40 3.40 22.65
C TRP A 165 -2.03 3.17 22.04
N HIS A 166 -1.03 2.91 22.88
CA HIS A 166 0.30 2.49 22.45
C HIS A 166 0.28 1.01 22.10
N PHE A 167 0.84 0.65 20.94
CA PHE A 167 1.09 -0.77 20.64
C PHE A 167 2.15 -1.29 21.62
N TYR A 168 1.91 -2.47 22.21
CA TYR A 168 2.59 -2.94 23.44
C TYR A 168 4.12 -3.11 23.35
N ARG A 169 4.72 -2.93 22.17
CA ARG A 169 6.15 -2.87 21.92
C ARG A 169 6.45 -1.77 20.90
N ASP A 170 7.60 -1.13 21.05
CA ASP A 170 8.15 -0.28 19.99
C ASP A 170 8.86 -1.16 18.93
N GLU A 171 8.76 -0.77 17.66
CA GLU A 171 9.46 -1.45 16.57
C GLU A 171 10.78 -0.73 16.24
N ASN A 172 11.74 -1.46 15.68
CA ASN A 172 12.94 -0.84 15.13
C ASN A 172 12.73 -0.54 13.64
N ILE A 173 13.02 0.67 13.19
CA ILE A 173 12.85 1.10 11.79
C ILE A 173 13.75 0.35 10.78
N TYR A 174 14.83 -0.29 11.25
CA TYR A 174 15.68 -1.20 10.47
C TYR A 174 15.23 -2.68 10.60
N GLY A 175 14.28 -2.99 11.48
CA GLY A 175 13.78 -4.33 11.79
C GLY A 175 12.78 -4.86 10.77
N GLN A 176 11.95 -5.84 11.16
CA GLN A 176 10.95 -6.44 10.25
C GLN A 176 9.66 -5.61 10.15
N GLY A 177 9.30 -4.83 11.18
CA GLY A 177 8.10 -4.01 11.19
C GLY A 177 6.81 -4.82 11.20
N LEU A 178 6.79 -5.95 11.92
CA LEU A 178 5.60 -6.82 11.93
C LEU A 178 4.46 -6.16 12.72
N GLY A 179 4.77 -5.58 13.89
CA GLY A 179 3.78 -5.06 14.82
C GLY A 179 3.47 -3.57 14.65
N GLY A 180 2.29 -3.15 15.09
CA GLY A 180 1.93 -1.75 15.25
C GLY A 180 0.45 -1.50 15.47
N SER A 181 0.06 -0.23 15.36
CA SER A 181 -1.21 0.29 15.83
C SER A 181 -2.37 0.23 14.81
N HIS A 182 -2.29 -0.60 13.78
CA HIS A 182 -3.50 -1.11 13.09
C HIS A 182 -4.17 -2.10 14.04
N PHE A 183 -4.96 -1.63 15.01
CA PHE A 183 -5.37 -2.45 16.15
C PHE A 183 -6.33 -3.60 15.80
N GLY A 184 -6.91 -3.65 14.60
CA GLY A 184 -7.47 -4.87 14.05
C GLY A 184 -6.39 -5.96 13.92
N SER A 185 -5.49 -5.83 12.94
CA SER A 185 -4.48 -6.86 12.62
C SER A 185 -3.24 -6.89 13.52
N GLY A 186 -3.00 -5.83 14.28
CA GLY A 186 -1.75 -5.55 14.99
C GLY A 186 -0.56 -5.21 14.07
N LEU A 187 -0.79 -4.84 12.80
CA LEU A 187 0.28 -4.56 11.83
C LEU A 187 0.88 -3.15 11.97
N SER A 188 2.09 -2.96 11.42
CA SER A 188 2.79 -1.67 11.47
C SER A 188 2.00 -0.51 10.84
N ALA A 189 1.97 0.62 11.53
CA ALA A 189 1.40 1.85 11.04
C ALA A 189 2.20 2.44 9.87
N ILE A 190 3.54 2.40 9.90
CA ILE A 190 4.37 2.97 8.80
C ILE A 190 4.71 1.96 7.70
N GLY A 191 4.46 0.67 7.94
CA GLY A 191 4.63 -0.39 6.95
C GLY A 191 3.45 -0.42 5.97
N GLY A 192 3.74 -0.36 4.68
CA GLY A 192 2.76 -0.57 3.60
C GLY A 192 1.79 0.58 3.30
N SER A 193 1.95 1.73 3.95
CA SER A 193 1.21 2.96 3.67
C SER A 193 1.75 3.63 2.41
N ILE A 194 0.87 4.01 1.46
CA ILE A 194 1.31 4.80 0.30
C ILE A 194 1.82 6.16 0.76
N ARG A 195 3.00 6.58 0.29
CA ARG A 195 3.67 7.82 0.71
C ARG A 195 3.38 9.00 -0.22
N LYS A 196 3.64 10.21 0.28
CA LYS A 196 3.62 11.41 -0.58
C LYS A 196 4.61 11.27 -1.74
N GLY A 197 4.20 11.67 -2.94
CA GLY A 197 4.90 11.45 -4.20
C GLY A 197 4.62 10.10 -4.88
N GLU A 198 4.05 9.09 -4.18
CA GLU A 198 3.93 7.75 -4.74
C GLU A 198 2.73 7.52 -5.67
N LEU A 199 1.72 8.39 -5.69
CA LEU A 199 0.65 8.34 -6.71
C LEU A 199 0.83 9.37 -7.83
N THR A 200 1.73 10.32 -7.66
CA THR A 200 1.88 11.53 -8.51
C THR A 200 3.17 11.53 -9.34
N SER A 201 4.26 10.96 -8.80
CA SER A 201 5.56 10.92 -9.47
C SER A 201 5.66 9.79 -10.51
N LYS A 202 6.76 9.82 -11.31
CA LYS A 202 7.09 8.76 -12.29
C LYS A 202 7.78 7.53 -11.68
N GLN A 203 8.14 7.54 -10.40
CA GLN A 203 8.74 6.39 -9.72
C GLN A 203 7.65 5.39 -9.31
N PRO A 204 7.80 4.08 -9.53
CA PRO A 204 6.83 3.09 -9.07
C PRO A 204 6.81 3.01 -7.53
N ILE A 205 5.68 2.54 -6.97
CA ILE A 205 5.61 2.07 -5.59
C ILE A 205 6.47 0.80 -5.48
N ARG A 206 7.23 0.64 -4.39
CA ARG A 206 8.20 -0.46 -4.22
C ARG A 206 8.05 -1.25 -2.92
N HIS A 207 6.83 -1.33 -2.40
CA HIS A 207 6.49 -2.04 -1.18
C HIS A 207 5.10 -2.67 -1.29
N ALA A 208 4.82 -3.69 -0.48
CA ALA A 208 3.47 -4.24 -0.31
C ALA A 208 2.58 -3.20 0.35
N LEU A 209 1.32 -3.09 -0.07
CA LEU A 209 0.38 -2.11 0.48
C LEU A 209 -0.33 -2.63 1.76
N LYS A 210 -1.08 -1.76 2.42
CA LYS A 210 -2.16 -2.16 3.35
C LYS A 210 -3.53 -1.88 2.73
N VAL A 211 -4.46 -2.81 2.91
CA VAL A 211 -5.88 -2.67 2.55
C VAL A 211 -6.78 -2.91 3.74
N VAL A 212 -7.91 -2.22 3.76
CA VAL A 212 -8.98 -2.33 4.76
C VAL A 212 -10.27 -2.64 4.01
N ILE A 213 -10.96 -3.71 4.40
CA ILE A 213 -12.12 -4.29 3.70
C ILE A 213 -13.19 -4.73 4.69
N TRP A 214 -14.44 -4.86 4.23
CA TRP A 214 -15.57 -5.17 5.11
C TRP A 214 -15.52 -6.59 5.72
N GLY A 215 -15.39 -6.66 7.04
CA GLY A 215 -15.32 -7.91 7.82
C GLY A 215 -16.54 -8.80 7.63
N GLU A 216 -17.74 -8.22 7.75
CA GLU A 216 -19.04 -8.89 7.60
C GLU A 216 -19.12 -9.70 6.30
N LYS A 217 -18.59 -9.11 5.21
CA LYS A 217 -18.73 -9.62 3.84
C LYS A 217 -17.57 -10.54 3.43
N TYR A 218 -16.36 -10.30 3.94
CA TYR A 218 -15.14 -10.91 3.40
C TYR A 218 -14.27 -11.64 4.42
N LEU A 219 -14.11 -11.12 5.65
CA LEU A 219 -13.19 -11.71 6.62
C LEU A 219 -13.84 -12.90 7.33
N TYR A 220 -13.07 -13.97 7.52
CA TYR A 220 -13.52 -15.19 8.16
C TYR A 220 -13.15 -15.23 9.65
N TYR A 221 -14.04 -15.77 10.49
CA TYR A 221 -13.72 -16.13 11.86
C TYR A 221 -14.26 -17.53 12.22
N SER A 222 -13.45 -18.25 12.99
CA SER A 222 -13.88 -19.44 13.75
C SER A 222 -13.03 -19.53 15.03
N LYS A 223 -13.33 -20.51 15.90
CA LYS A 223 -12.48 -20.76 17.07
C LYS A 223 -11.09 -21.29 16.71
N ASP A 224 -10.99 -22.00 15.58
CA ASP A 224 -9.75 -22.63 15.11
C ASP A 224 -8.92 -21.67 14.23
N ILE A 225 -9.58 -20.71 13.58
CA ILE A 225 -8.98 -19.62 12.78
C ILE A 225 -9.55 -18.28 13.30
N PRO A 226 -8.95 -17.68 14.33
CA PRO A 226 -9.51 -16.54 15.05
C PRO A 226 -9.22 -15.20 14.35
N GLY A 227 -9.71 -15.05 13.12
CA GLY A 227 -9.73 -13.77 12.39
C GLY A 227 -8.39 -13.29 11.80
N ARG A 228 -7.29 -14.03 11.95
CA ARG A 228 -5.94 -13.60 11.52
C ARG A 228 -5.02 -14.72 11.03
N ARG A 229 -4.01 -14.35 10.22
CA ARG A 229 -2.83 -15.16 9.85
C ARG A 229 -1.57 -14.29 9.76
N TRP A 230 -0.38 -14.89 9.75
CA TRP A 230 0.88 -14.15 9.63
C TRP A 230 0.90 -13.23 8.39
N PRO A 231 1.35 -11.96 8.51
CA PRO A 231 2.04 -11.34 9.65
C PRO A 231 1.17 -10.75 10.78
N ALA A 232 -0.16 -10.83 10.71
CA ALA A 232 -1.04 -10.23 11.73
C ALA A 232 -0.97 -10.94 13.10
N GLU A 233 -0.70 -10.16 14.14
CA GLU A 233 -0.62 -10.61 15.54
C GLU A 233 -1.98 -10.54 16.26
N LEU A 234 -2.87 -9.67 15.79
CA LEU A 234 -4.21 -9.46 16.33
C LEU A 234 -5.27 -9.75 15.27
N ALA A 235 -6.51 -9.87 15.74
CA ALA A 235 -7.72 -9.68 14.95
C ALA A 235 -8.60 -8.69 15.73
N ASP A 236 -9.59 -8.07 15.08
CA ASP A 236 -10.55 -7.19 15.77
C ASP A 236 -11.09 -7.83 17.05
N GLY A 237 -11.16 -7.05 18.13
CA GLY A 237 -11.66 -7.53 19.43
C GLY A 237 -13.10 -8.06 19.39
N ASN A 238 -13.86 -7.73 18.34
CA ASN A 238 -15.22 -8.21 18.07
C ASN A 238 -15.32 -9.07 16.78
N ALA A 239 -14.20 -9.53 16.21
CA ALA A 239 -14.15 -10.41 15.02
C ALA A 239 -15.16 -11.57 15.09
N ALA A 240 -15.30 -12.19 16.27
CA ALA A 240 -16.23 -13.30 16.51
C ALA A 240 -17.72 -13.00 16.23
N ASN A 241 -18.12 -11.72 16.18
CA ASN A 241 -19.49 -11.27 15.93
C ASN A 241 -19.62 -10.35 14.71
N GLN A 242 -18.54 -10.12 13.94
CA GLN A 242 -18.54 -9.23 12.78
C GLN A 242 -17.79 -9.78 11.55
N TYR A 243 -17.05 -10.88 11.65
CA TYR A 243 -16.37 -11.53 10.52
C TYR A 243 -17.22 -12.70 10.01
N HIS A 244 -18.18 -12.39 9.14
CA HIS A 244 -19.12 -13.36 8.58
C HIS A 244 -18.78 -13.79 7.15
N GLY A 245 -17.61 -13.43 6.62
CA GLY A 245 -17.02 -14.01 5.42
C GLY A 245 -16.86 -15.54 5.51
N LYS A 246 -16.77 -16.21 4.35
CA LYS A 246 -16.81 -17.69 4.25
C LYS A 246 -15.51 -18.35 3.79
N ASN A 247 -14.45 -17.57 3.54
CA ASN A 247 -13.18 -18.08 3.03
C ASN A 247 -12.15 -18.15 4.18
N PRO A 248 -11.78 -19.33 4.70
CA PRO A 248 -10.84 -19.44 5.83
C PRO A 248 -9.43 -18.95 5.53
N ALA A 249 -9.07 -18.77 4.24
CA ALA A 249 -7.81 -18.16 3.86
C ALA A 249 -7.83 -16.61 3.90
N LEU A 250 -9.02 -15.98 3.98
CA LEU A 250 -9.22 -14.53 3.96
C LEU A 250 -9.53 -13.99 5.36
N VAL A 251 -8.48 -13.49 5.99
CA VAL A 251 -8.43 -13.00 7.37
C VAL A 251 -7.47 -11.80 7.47
N GLN A 252 -7.39 -11.10 8.59
CA GLN A 252 -6.37 -10.06 8.77
C GLN A 252 -4.95 -10.68 8.67
N GLY A 253 -4.02 -9.93 8.07
CA GLY A 253 -2.70 -10.41 7.68
C GLY A 253 -2.65 -11.29 6.42
N SER A 254 -3.79 -11.54 5.75
CA SER A 254 -3.75 -12.21 4.44
C SER A 254 -3.05 -11.33 3.40
N LEU A 255 -2.07 -11.91 2.70
CA LEU A 255 -1.43 -11.27 1.55
C LEU A 255 -2.31 -11.48 0.31
N LEU A 256 -2.84 -10.39 -0.22
CA LEU A 256 -3.57 -10.32 -1.47
C LEU A 256 -2.63 -9.85 -2.58
N ALA A 257 -2.65 -10.47 -3.74
CA ALA A 257 -1.87 -10.01 -4.89
C ALA A 257 -2.59 -10.28 -6.20
N ILE A 258 -2.29 -9.47 -7.22
CA ILE A 258 -2.74 -9.72 -8.59
C ILE A 258 -1.90 -10.86 -9.17
N PRO A 259 -2.50 -11.95 -9.69
CA PRO A 259 -1.74 -13.03 -10.30
C PRO A 259 -0.98 -12.58 -11.56
N PRO A 260 0.18 -13.17 -11.89
CA PRO A 260 0.97 -12.80 -13.07
C PRO A 260 0.29 -13.15 -14.40
N LYS A 261 -0.81 -13.91 -14.36
CA LYS A 261 -1.67 -14.22 -15.52
C LYS A 261 -2.55 -13.03 -15.96
N ILE A 262 -2.75 -12.05 -15.07
CA ILE A 262 -3.52 -10.83 -15.34
C ILE A 262 -2.56 -9.76 -15.87
N THR A 263 -2.97 -9.01 -16.88
CA THR A 263 -2.19 -7.88 -17.44
C THR A 263 -2.92 -6.56 -17.21
N GLU A 264 -2.19 -5.45 -17.16
CA GLU A 264 -2.77 -4.09 -17.09
C GLU A 264 -3.82 -3.87 -18.21
N SER A 265 -3.50 -4.35 -19.42
CA SER A 265 -4.36 -4.31 -20.59
C SER A 265 -5.63 -5.17 -20.47
N SER A 266 -5.59 -6.28 -19.72
CA SER A 266 -6.77 -7.15 -19.54
C SER A 266 -7.87 -6.50 -18.67
N LEU A 267 -7.48 -5.56 -17.80
CA LEU A 267 -8.43 -4.81 -16.96
C LEU A 267 -8.99 -3.58 -17.69
N ASN A 268 -8.22 -2.99 -18.61
CA ASN A 268 -8.52 -1.72 -19.29
C ASN A 268 -8.49 -0.50 -18.35
N LEU A 269 -7.52 -0.47 -17.43
CA LEU A 269 -7.31 0.63 -16.49
C LEU A 269 -7.11 1.96 -17.22
N GLN A 270 -7.82 2.99 -16.77
CA GLN A 270 -7.98 4.27 -17.45
C GLN A 270 -7.03 5.35 -16.91
N THR A 271 -6.68 5.27 -15.63
CA THR A 271 -5.89 6.28 -14.92
C THR A 271 -4.43 5.86 -14.72
N SER A 272 -3.53 6.84 -14.66
CA SER A 272 -2.12 6.65 -14.27
C SER A 272 -2.01 6.00 -12.89
N SER A 273 -2.81 6.47 -11.93
CA SER A 273 -2.82 5.98 -10.55
C SER A 273 -3.30 4.53 -10.44
N GLY A 274 -4.36 4.15 -11.16
CA GLY A 274 -4.84 2.77 -11.22
C GLY A 274 -3.80 1.80 -11.79
N LYS A 275 -3.14 2.18 -12.88
CA LYS A 275 -2.02 1.40 -13.46
C LYS A 275 -0.82 1.29 -12.51
N LYS A 276 -0.56 2.32 -11.71
CA LYS A 276 0.51 2.33 -10.72
C LYS A 276 0.21 1.39 -9.54
N LEU A 277 -1.05 1.37 -9.08
CA LEU A 277 -1.55 0.40 -8.10
C LEU A 277 -1.54 -1.03 -8.66
N PHE A 278 -1.87 -1.24 -9.94
CA PHE A 278 -1.76 -2.55 -10.59
C PHE A 278 -0.35 -3.15 -10.44
N HIS A 279 0.68 -2.37 -10.77
CA HIS A 279 2.06 -2.83 -10.63
C HIS A 279 2.44 -3.09 -9.17
N ALA A 280 2.07 -2.21 -8.22
CA ALA A 280 2.30 -2.44 -6.79
C ALA A 280 1.65 -3.76 -6.30
N LEU A 281 0.38 -3.98 -6.65
CA LEU A 281 -0.40 -5.15 -6.23
C LEU A 281 -0.01 -6.45 -6.94
N GLN A 282 0.68 -6.39 -8.09
CA GLN A 282 1.26 -7.56 -8.75
C GLN A 282 2.69 -7.83 -8.26
N ASP A 283 3.49 -6.79 -8.04
CA ASP A 283 4.92 -6.88 -7.67
C ASP A 283 5.14 -7.17 -6.19
N TYR A 284 4.30 -6.64 -5.29
CA TYR A 284 4.44 -6.80 -3.83
C TYR A 284 3.12 -7.20 -3.13
N GLY A 285 1.97 -6.90 -3.73
CA GLY A 285 0.65 -7.21 -3.15
C GLY A 285 0.20 -6.22 -2.08
N ALA A 286 -0.75 -6.64 -1.25
CA ALA A 286 -1.29 -5.88 -0.12
C ALA A 286 -1.69 -6.79 1.05
N TYR A 287 -1.45 -6.34 2.28
CA TYR A 287 -1.91 -7.01 3.49
C TYR A 287 -3.26 -6.46 3.96
N VAL A 288 -4.18 -7.35 4.33
CA VAL A 288 -5.41 -6.97 5.04
C VAL A 288 -5.05 -6.49 6.45
N ALA A 289 -5.27 -5.21 6.74
CA ALA A 289 -4.78 -4.56 7.95
C ALA A 289 -5.87 -4.23 8.99
N ASP A 290 -7.10 -3.96 8.57
CA ASP A 290 -8.20 -3.59 9.47
C ASP A 290 -9.57 -3.90 8.84
N ASP A 291 -10.66 -3.76 9.59
CA ASP A 291 -12.04 -3.92 9.12
C ASP A 291 -12.66 -2.57 8.71
N ALA A 292 -13.20 -2.49 7.49
CA ALA A 292 -13.88 -1.27 7.02
C ALA A 292 -15.18 -0.98 7.77
N GLY A 293 -15.87 -1.99 8.30
CA GLY A 293 -17.18 -1.87 8.97
C GLY A 293 -18.40 -1.66 8.05
N TRP A 294 -18.19 -1.29 6.78
CA TRP A 294 -19.23 -1.09 5.76
C TRP A 294 -18.69 -1.43 4.36
N ASP A 295 -19.53 -1.34 3.32
CA ASP A 295 -19.18 -1.71 1.93
C ASP A 295 -18.28 -0.69 1.21
N GLY A 296 -17.10 -0.46 1.78
CA GLY A 296 -16.00 0.28 1.19
C GLY A 296 -14.74 -0.59 1.03
N HIS A 297 -13.92 -0.27 0.03
CA HIS A 297 -12.55 -0.77 -0.10
C HIS A 297 -11.59 0.39 0.13
N HIS A 298 -10.65 0.23 1.06
CA HIS A 298 -9.71 1.27 1.44
C HIS A 298 -8.25 0.78 1.30
N ILE A 299 -7.34 1.72 1.01
CA ILE A 299 -5.88 1.55 1.03
C ILE A 299 -5.32 2.53 2.05
N ALA A 300 -4.37 2.10 2.87
CA ALA A 300 -3.77 2.99 3.88
C ALA A 300 -2.73 3.94 3.25
N ILE A 301 -2.75 5.21 3.66
CA ILE A 301 -1.95 6.29 3.05
C ILE A 301 -1.37 7.24 4.09
N GLU A 302 -0.23 7.87 3.79
CA GLU A 302 0.29 8.99 4.57
C GLU A 302 -0.62 10.23 4.49
N LYS A 303 -0.88 10.89 5.62
CA LYS A 303 -1.60 12.16 5.65
C LYS A 303 -0.92 13.22 4.75
N GLY A 304 -1.71 13.78 3.84
CA GLY A 304 -1.28 14.66 2.75
C GLY A 304 -1.37 14.03 1.36
N VAL A 305 -1.49 12.70 1.25
CA VAL A 305 -1.59 12.00 -0.05
C VAL A 305 -2.91 12.30 -0.77
N LEU A 306 -4.04 12.49 -0.08
CA LEU A 306 -5.32 12.86 -0.71
C LEU A 306 -5.24 14.26 -1.35
N GLU A 307 -4.68 15.20 -0.60
CA GLU A 307 -4.50 16.58 -1.02
C GLU A 307 -3.53 16.68 -2.20
N GLU A 308 -2.42 15.94 -2.16
CA GLU A 308 -1.46 15.84 -3.26
C GLU A 308 -2.08 15.15 -4.50
N PHE A 309 -2.83 14.07 -4.30
CA PHE A 309 -3.51 13.35 -5.38
C PHE A 309 -4.51 14.25 -6.09
N ARG A 310 -5.35 14.97 -5.34
CA ARG A 310 -6.35 15.89 -5.91
C ARG A 310 -5.68 17.05 -6.65
N ALA A 311 -4.59 17.60 -6.11
CA ALA A 311 -3.83 18.67 -6.77
C ALA A 311 -3.16 18.20 -8.08
N ALA A 312 -2.67 16.96 -8.14
CA ALA A 312 -2.01 16.40 -9.32
C ALA A 312 -2.99 15.91 -10.41
N ASN A 313 -4.16 15.40 -10.02
CA ASN A 313 -5.10 14.71 -10.92
C ASN A 313 -6.37 15.51 -11.26
N GLY A 314 -6.74 16.51 -10.46
CA GLY A 314 -7.95 17.32 -10.64
C GLY A 314 -9.26 16.64 -10.18
N TYR A 315 -9.22 15.36 -9.81
CA TYR A 315 -10.33 14.58 -9.24
C TYR A 315 -9.91 13.90 -7.91
N ASP A 316 -10.88 13.47 -7.11
CA ASP A 316 -10.64 12.89 -5.78
C ASP A 316 -10.19 11.42 -5.84
N PHE A 317 -9.40 11.01 -4.85
CA PHE A 317 -9.04 9.60 -4.65
C PHE A 317 -10.23 8.77 -4.16
N GLU A 318 -11.08 9.37 -3.33
CA GLU A 318 -12.20 8.72 -2.65
C GLU A 318 -13.55 9.02 -3.32
N GLY A 319 -14.46 8.05 -3.35
CA GLY A 319 -15.78 8.23 -3.95
C GLY A 319 -16.50 6.96 -4.37
N THR A 320 -17.63 7.13 -5.06
CA THR A 320 -18.54 6.06 -5.51
C THR A 320 -18.60 5.89 -7.03
N ASN A 321 -17.85 6.72 -7.77
CA ASN A 321 -17.90 6.83 -9.22
C ASN A 321 -16.64 7.54 -9.78
N GLY A 322 -16.51 7.60 -11.11
CA GLY A 322 -15.36 8.18 -11.81
C GLY A 322 -14.37 7.12 -12.31
N GLN A 323 -13.39 7.56 -13.11
CA GLN A 323 -12.44 6.65 -13.77
C GLN A 323 -11.54 5.92 -12.74
N PHE A 324 -11.01 6.65 -11.75
CA PHE A 324 -10.16 6.07 -10.71
C PHE A 324 -10.93 5.07 -9.84
N TYR A 325 -12.17 5.38 -9.43
CA TYR A 325 -13.04 4.42 -8.74
C TYR A 325 -13.27 3.14 -9.54
N ASN A 326 -13.49 3.24 -10.85
CA ASN A 326 -13.66 2.06 -11.70
C ASN A 326 -12.39 1.21 -11.76
N ASP A 327 -11.22 1.83 -11.96
CA ASP A 327 -9.91 1.17 -11.91
C ASP A 327 -9.70 0.49 -10.55
N TYR A 328 -9.93 1.21 -9.45
CA TYR A 328 -9.75 0.75 -8.07
C TYR A 328 -10.61 -0.49 -7.78
N MET A 329 -11.88 -0.49 -8.22
CA MET A 329 -12.76 -1.64 -8.06
C MET A 329 -12.30 -2.84 -8.91
N GLN A 330 -11.84 -2.62 -10.15
CA GLN A 330 -11.26 -3.70 -10.96
C GLN A 330 -10.05 -4.35 -10.28
N LEU A 331 -9.17 -3.55 -9.68
CA LEU A 331 -7.99 -4.05 -8.95
C LEU A 331 -8.38 -4.98 -7.80
N PHE A 332 -9.28 -4.54 -6.92
CA PHE A 332 -9.76 -5.37 -5.80
C PHE A 332 -10.46 -6.65 -6.27
N GLN A 333 -11.21 -6.59 -7.38
CA GLN A 333 -11.91 -7.75 -7.95
C GLN A 333 -10.99 -8.82 -8.57
N VAL A 334 -9.70 -8.54 -8.80
CA VAL A 334 -8.72 -9.52 -9.34
C VAL A 334 -7.60 -9.87 -8.36
N LEU A 335 -7.75 -9.50 -7.09
CA LEU A 335 -6.88 -9.98 -6.02
C LEU A 335 -7.16 -11.46 -5.72
N GLU A 336 -6.10 -12.27 -5.71
CA GLU A 336 -6.09 -13.64 -5.19
C GLU A 336 -5.18 -13.69 -3.95
N ILE A 337 -5.48 -14.56 -3.00
CA ILE A 337 -4.71 -14.70 -1.75
C ILE A 337 -3.47 -15.54 -2.03
N VAL A 338 -2.30 -15.06 -1.63
CA VAL A 338 -1.04 -15.83 -1.65
C VAL A 338 -1.02 -16.74 -0.42
N ASP A 339 -1.63 -17.91 -0.54
CA ASP A 339 -1.94 -18.78 0.61
C ASP A 339 -0.70 -19.42 1.24
N ASN A 340 0.40 -19.55 0.50
CA ASN A 340 1.70 -19.94 1.05
C ASN A 340 2.57 -18.77 1.53
N ASN A 341 1.98 -17.59 1.76
CA ASN A 341 2.67 -16.51 2.48
C ASN A 341 2.83 -16.88 3.96
N GLY A 342 4.05 -16.78 4.47
CA GLY A 342 4.41 -17.13 5.85
C GLY A 342 5.82 -16.64 6.19
N PRO A 343 6.29 -16.78 7.45
CA PRO A 343 7.58 -16.24 7.89
C PRO A 343 8.77 -16.80 7.10
N ASP A 344 8.72 -18.09 6.73
CA ASP A 344 9.77 -18.77 5.94
C ASP A 344 9.55 -18.67 4.42
N SER A 345 8.43 -18.08 3.98
CA SER A 345 7.96 -18.05 2.59
C SER A 345 7.24 -16.76 2.25
N ILE A 346 7.82 -15.63 2.67
CA ILE A 346 7.27 -14.28 2.46
C ILE A 346 7.06 -14.04 0.96
N GLY A 347 5.90 -13.50 0.57
CA GLY A 347 5.52 -13.31 -0.83
C GLY A 347 5.27 -14.63 -1.59
N GLY A 348 5.21 -15.76 -0.89
CA GLY A 348 5.09 -17.10 -1.48
C GLY A 348 6.43 -17.76 -1.85
N GLY A 349 7.56 -17.06 -1.69
CA GLY A 349 8.91 -17.58 -1.92
C GLY A 349 9.27 -17.92 -3.37
N GLY A 350 10.49 -18.45 -3.57
CA GLY A 350 11.07 -18.62 -4.90
C GLY A 350 11.82 -17.37 -5.37
N THR A 351 11.85 -17.11 -6.68
CA THR A 351 12.49 -15.91 -7.24
C THR A 351 11.55 -14.70 -7.12
N PRO A 352 11.94 -13.60 -6.45
CA PRO A 352 11.13 -12.39 -6.37
C PRO A 352 10.83 -11.80 -7.76
N ARG A 353 9.59 -11.34 -8.00
CA ARG A 353 9.19 -10.73 -9.29
C ARG A 353 9.79 -9.34 -9.54
N ALA A 354 10.10 -8.61 -8.48
CA ALA A 354 10.84 -7.35 -8.54
C ALA A 354 12.20 -7.49 -7.81
N ALA A 355 13.07 -6.48 -7.93
CA ALA A 355 14.28 -6.43 -7.11
C ALA A 355 13.93 -6.16 -5.63
N LEU A 356 14.67 -6.78 -4.70
CA LEU A 356 14.55 -6.49 -3.27
C LEU A 356 14.84 -5.00 -2.99
N ALA A 357 14.21 -4.44 -1.97
CA ALA A 357 14.48 -3.08 -1.52
C ALA A 357 16.00 -2.85 -1.28
N PRO A 358 16.56 -1.69 -1.67
CA PRO A 358 17.99 -1.40 -1.48
C PRO A 358 18.33 -1.28 0.02
N PRO A 359 19.61 -1.31 0.41
CA PRO A 359 20.00 -1.02 1.79
C PRO A 359 19.53 0.39 2.21
N ILE A 360 19.22 0.54 3.49
CA ILE A 360 19.00 1.86 4.10
C ILE A 360 20.34 2.61 4.07
N GLY A 361 20.31 3.88 3.63
CA GLY A 361 21.51 4.71 3.47
C GLY A 361 21.66 5.85 4.48
N ASN A 362 20.76 5.95 5.48
CA ASN A 362 20.78 7.03 6.45
C ASN A 362 20.33 6.64 7.87
#